data_AF-A0A1L9GW87-F1
#
_entry.id   AF-A0A1L9GW87-F1
#
_cell.length_a   1.000
_cell.length_b   1.000
_cell.length_c   1.000
_cell.angle_alpha   90.00
_cell.angle_beta   90.00
_cell.angle_gamma   90.00
#
_symmetry.space_group_name_H-M   'P 1'
#
loop_
_entity.id
_entity.type
_entity.pdbx_description
1 polymer ?
#
loop_
_entity_poly.entity_id
_entity_poly.type
_entity_poly.pdbx_seq_one_letter_code
_entity_poly.pdbx_strand_id
1 'polypeptide(L)'
;MNFFHGNLEKSEFIEKIGYIYVKTVNRINYGIAPRMLAIMSRLYFGVKSSDYMFLGHLHHLGISKNNVFCGTLNHKFMPFPNSLGYVTLLHKNFNVMPGSIKIIHLPINRHKGVLTMSNEYEYVYVIIIVLLFVVLRTRSQMRGRRADTRRIFTRPVLYGFLTLFLLAITPSAELLVFALLFGIIGYIIGTKLGVKSKVFEKDGVIRSKGSNEVFFIWIGAFVLRLLIEITLPLPATSAAPVLLSSYTNPASAYFWYMIVDLLLAFSAGMLLGEARHIYRMYKNVKANPKG
;
A
#
# COMPACT_ATOMS: atom_id res chain seq x y z
N MET A 1 3.06 2.61 34.07
CA MET A 1 3.81 1.93 33.00
C MET A 1 2.88 0.88 32.41
N ASN A 2 2.55 0.96 31.13
CA ASN A 2 1.62 0.00 30.51
C ASN A 2 2.45 -0.98 29.67
N PHE A 3 2.53 -2.22 30.14
CA PHE A 3 3.17 -3.31 29.41
C PHE A 3 2.11 -4.00 28.56
N PHE A 4 2.22 -3.90 27.24
CA PHE A 4 1.29 -4.55 26.32
C PHE A 4 1.99 -5.74 25.66
N HIS A 5 1.86 -6.91 26.26
CA HIS A 5 2.11 -8.16 25.54
C HIS A 5 0.78 -8.65 24.96
N GLY A 6 0.38 -8.04 23.85
CA GLY A 6 -0.81 -8.43 23.13
C GLY A 6 -0.45 -9.34 21.96
N ASN A 7 -0.99 -10.55 21.95
CA ASN A 7 -1.33 -11.19 20.67
C ASN A 7 -2.33 -10.25 19.98
N LEU A 8 -1.84 -9.40 19.08
CA LEU A 8 -2.68 -8.43 18.36
C LEU A 8 -3.67 -9.11 17.40
N GLU A 9 -3.53 -10.42 17.19
CA GLU A 9 -4.19 -11.15 16.13
C GLU A 9 -5.09 -12.24 16.71
N LYS A 10 -6.40 -12.11 16.43
CA LYS A 10 -7.41 -13.09 16.84
C LYS A 10 -7.52 -14.27 15.85
N SER A 11 -6.76 -14.28 14.75
CA SER A 11 -6.80 -15.35 13.75
C SER A 11 -5.48 -15.56 13.00
N GLU A 12 -5.17 -16.82 12.70
CA GLU A 12 -4.00 -17.28 11.93
C GLU A 12 -3.89 -16.63 10.53
N PHE A 13 -5.03 -16.24 9.96
CA PHE A 13 -5.07 -15.55 8.67
C PHE A 13 -4.49 -14.13 8.75
N ILE A 14 -4.77 -13.39 9.83
CA ILE A 14 -4.23 -12.04 10.02
C ILE A 14 -2.72 -12.13 10.23
N GLU A 15 -2.26 -13.15 10.96
CA GLU A 15 -0.83 -13.41 11.17
C GLU A 15 -0.08 -13.67 9.87
N LYS A 16 -0.64 -14.51 8.98
CA LYS A 16 -0.07 -14.75 7.66
C LYS A 16 -0.01 -13.49 6.80
N ILE A 17 -1.04 -12.64 6.83
CA ILE A 17 -1.03 -11.36 6.11
C ILE A 17 -0.02 -10.38 6.72
N GLY A 18 0.01 -10.28 8.04
CA GLY A 18 0.95 -9.45 8.78
C GLY A 18 2.39 -9.83 8.47
N TYR A 19 2.68 -11.14 8.44
CA TYR A 19 3.98 -11.66 8.04
C TYR A 19 4.37 -11.26 6.61
N ILE A 20 3.48 -11.48 5.63
CA ILE A 20 3.75 -11.11 4.23
C ILE A 20 4.01 -9.60 4.14
N TYR A 21 3.15 -8.78 4.76
CA TYR A 21 3.30 -7.33 4.78
C TYR A 21 4.64 -6.90 5.36
N VAL A 22 5.00 -7.39 6.55
CA VAL A 22 6.27 -7.08 7.22
C VAL A 22 7.45 -7.49 6.33
N LYS A 23 7.41 -8.68 5.72
CA LYS A 23 8.46 -9.17 4.84
C LYS A 23 8.61 -8.29 3.59
N THR A 24 7.52 -7.91 2.94
CA THR A 24 7.53 -7.03 1.76
C THR A 24 8.05 -5.64 2.10
N VAL A 25 7.58 -5.03 3.18
CA VAL A 25 7.98 -3.68 3.60
C VAL A 25 9.45 -3.63 4.03
N ASN A 26 9.93 -4.68 4.71
CA ASN A 26 11.32 -4.77 5.16
C ASN A 26 12.34 -4.79 4.02
N ARG A 27 11.95 -5.26 2.83
CA ARG A 27 12.80 -5.21 1.63
C ARG A 27 13.11 -3.80 1.16
N ILE A 28 12.15 -2.89 1.38
CA ILE A 28 12.33 -1.47 1.05
C ILE A 28 13.13 -0.81 2.16
N ASN A 29 12.69 -0.98 3.41
CA ASN A 29 13.38 -0.44 4.58
C ASN A 29 12.90 -1.14 5.86
N TYR A 30 13.82 -1.82 6.56
CA TYR A 30 13.55 -2.55 7.81
C TYR A 30 12.93 -1.69 8.93
N GLY A 31 13.03 -0.36 8.86
CA GLY A 31 12.46 0.57 9.83
C GLY A 31 10.98 0.91 9.61
N ILE A 32 10.40 0.63 8.44
CA ILE A 32 9.02 1.05 8.13
C ILE A 32 8.01 0.21 8.91
N ALA A 33 8.12 -1.13 8.87
CA ALA A 33 7.17 -2.01 9.54
C ALA A 33 7.08 -1.77 11.06
N PRO A 34 8.21 -1.66 11.82
CA PRO A 34 8.17 -1.31 13.24
C PRO A 34 7.54 0.08 13.47
N ARG A 35 7.89 1.09 12.66
CA ARG A 35 7.31 2.44 12.82
C ARG A 35 5.79 2.44 12.61
N MET A 36 5.30 1.73 11.59
CA MET A 36 3.87 1.64 11.32
C MET A 36 3.14 0.90 12.44
N LEU A 37 3.68 -0.23 12.91
CA LEU A 37 3.11 -0.96 14.04
C LEU A 37 3.06 -0.10 15.31
N ALA A 38 4.12 0.68 15.59
CA ALA A 38 4.15 1.61 16.71
C ALA A 38 3.09 2.70 16.61
N ILE A 39 2.94 3.34 15.43
CA ILE A 39 1.91 4.37 15.22
C ILE A 39 0.52 3.78 15.43
N MET A 40 0.24 2.63 14.81
CA MET A 40 -1.06 1.96 14.92
C MET A 40 -1.38 1.55 16.35
N SER A 41 -0.40 0.99 17.08
CA SER A 41 -0.58 0.57 18.47
C SER A 41 -0.83 1.75 19.40
N ARG A 42 -0.12 2.88 19.22
CA ARG A 42 -0.38 4.09 20.02
C ARG A 42 -1.78 4.64 19.81
N LEU A 43 -2.24 4.68 18.56
CA LEU A 43 -3.59 5.13 18.22
C LEU A 43 -4.64 4.19 18.83
N TYR A 44 -4.41 2.89 18.76
CA TYR A 44 -5.33 1.88 19.26
C TYR A 44 -5.47 1.92 20.80
N PHE A 45 -4.35 2.00 21.52
CA PHE A 45 -4.33 2.00 22.98
C PHE A 45 -4.38 3.39 23.62
N GLY A 46 -4.46 4.46 22.83
CA GLY A 46 -4.50 5.85 23.33
C GLY A 46 -3.22 6.28 24.07
N VAL A 47 -2.06 5.73 23.72
CA VAL A 47 -0.80 5.99 24.44
C VAL A 47 -0.16 7.31 23.95
N LYS A 48 0.05 8.26 24.88
CA LYS A 48 0.65 9.57 24.59
C LYS A 48 2.08 9.41 24.05
N SER A 49 2.50 10.30 23.16
CA SER A 49 3.85 10.25 22.54
C SER A 49 5.00 10.33 23.54
N SER A 50 4.79 10.95 24.71
CA SER A 50 5.74 11.02 25.83
C SER A 50 6.00 9.68 26.51
N ASP A 51 5.06 8.75 26.42
CA ASP A 51 5.08 7.53 27.23
C ASP A 51 5.79 6.41 26.48
N TYR A 52 6.59 5.63 27.22
CA TYR A 52 7.19 4.41 26.67
C TYR A 52 6.13 3.35 26.43
N MET A 53 6.20 2.70 25.26
CA MET A 53 5.35 1.58 24.88
C MET A 53 6.23 0.39 24.50
N PHE A 54 6.04 -0.72 25.20
CA PHE A 54 6.72 -1.99 24.92
C PHE A 54 5.83 -2.81 23.99
N LEU A 55 6.36 -3.17 22.84
CA LEU A 55 5.67 -3.87 21.77
C LEU A 55 6.27 -5.28 21.61
N GLY A 56 5.39 -6.28 21.57
CA GLY A 56 5.70 -7.66 21.21
C GLY A 56 5.20 -8.02 19.81
N HIS A 57 5.13 -9.32 19.53
CA HIS A 57 4.64 -9.93 18.28
C HIS A 57 5.52 -9.72 17.05
N LEU A 58 6.00 -8.50 16.82
CA LEU A 58 7.00 -8.25 15.79
C LEU A 58 8.35 -8.76 16.29
N HIS A 59 8.93 -9.75 15.61
CA HIS A 59 10.29 -10.24 15.85
C HIS A 59 11.32 -9.20 15.39
N HIS A 60 11.25 -7.98 15.91
CA HIS A 60 12.19 -6.89 15.72
C HIS A 60 12.71 -6.51 17.11
N LEU A 61 14.02 -6.35 17.26
CA LEU A 61 14.63 -5.90 18.50
C LEU A 61 15.21 -4.52 18.27
N GLY A 62 14.68 -3.52 18.96
CA GLY A 62 15.04 -2.14 18.68
C GLY A 62 14.24 -1.10 19.46
N ILE A 63 14.75 0.13 19.48
CA ILE A 63 14.06 1.29 20.03
C ILE A 63 13.80 2.28 18.90
N SER A 64 12.56 2.75 18.79
CA SER A 64 12.14 3.77 17.84
C SER A 64 11.35 4.85 18.56
N LYS A 65 12.02 5.97 18.88
CA LYS A 65 11.52 7.00 19.81
C LYS A 65 11.17 6.35 21.16
N ASN A 66 9.97 6.56 21.67
CA ASN A 66 9.48 5.96 22.91
C ASN A 66 8.83 4.57 22.70
N ASN A 67 9.10 3.89 21.59
CA ASN A 67 8.59 2.53 21.33
C ASN A 67 9.73 1.54 21.42
N VAL A 68 9.54 0.49 22.20
CA VAL A 68 10.53 -0.54 22.47
C VAL A 68 10.02 -1.85 21.93
N PHE A 69 10.73 -2.46 20.99
CA PHE A 69 10.40 -3.78 20.45
C PHE A 69 11.26 -4.83 21.13
N CYS A 70 10.61 -5.85 21.68
CA CYS A 70 11.26 -6.80 22.59
C CYS A 70 12.11 -7.86 21.89
N GLY A 71 12.10 -7.92 20.55
CA GLY A 71 12.81 -8.93 19.79
C GLY A 71 12.15 -10.31 19.87
N THR A 72 12.96 -11.33 19.64
CA THR A 72 12.60 -12.73 19.81
C THR A 72 13.74 -13.47 20.48
N LEU A 73 13.41 -14.52 21.25
CA LEU A 73 14.38 -15.50 21.73
C LEU A 73 14.42 -16.74 20.81
N ASN A 74 13.59 -16.77 19.76
CA ASN A 74 13.49 -17.88 18.84
C ASN A 74 14.51 -17.76 17.70
N HIS A 75 15.52 -18.64 17.71
CA HIS A 75 16.56 -18.72 16.68
C HIS A 75 16.06 -19.18 15.31
N LYS A 76 14.89 -19.82 15.23
CA LYS A 76 14.39 -20.42 13.98
C LYS A 76 13.73 -19.40 13.04
N PHE A 77 13.28 -18.25 13.55
CA PHE A 77 12.51 -17.29 12.76
C PHE A 77 12.87 -15.84 13.10
N MET A 78 13.65 -15.21 12.22
CA MET A 78 14.15 -13.85 12.37
C MET A 78 13.88 -13.03 11.10
N PRO A 79 12.69 -12.42 10.95
CA PRO A 79 12.34 -11.62 9.78
C PRO A 79 13.06 -10.26 9.72
N PHE A 80 13.78 -9.86 10.77
CA PHE A 80 14.63 -8.67 10.80
C PHE A 80 16.07 -9.03 11.19
N PRO A 81 17.07 -8.25 10.74
CA PRO A 81 18.42 -8.36 11.26
C PRO A 81 18.44 -7.99 12.75
N ASN A 82 19.29 -8.67 13.53
CA ASN A 82 19.52 -8.41 14.96
C ASN A 82 18.27 -8.58 15.87
N SER A 83 17.27 -9.34 15.43
CA SER A 83 16.03 -9.59 16.17
C SER A 83 16.20 -10.42 17.44
N LEU A 84 17.30 -11.17 17.51
CA LEU A 84 17.53 -12.11 18.59
C LEU A 84 18.12 -11.39 19.80
N GLY A 85 17.39 -11.43 20.90
CA GLY A 85 17.80 -10.77 22.14
C GLY A 85 16.62 -10.38 23.00
N TYR A 86 16.88 -9.52 23.97
CA TYR A 86 15.89 -9.07 24.93
C TYR A 86 16.17 -7.63 25.37
N VAL A 87 15.19 -7.02 26.01
CA VAL A 87 15.29 -5.67 26.55
C VAL A 87 15.34 -5.75 28.07
N THR A 88 16.33 -5.11 28.66
CA THR A 88 16.41 -4.91 30.11
C THR A 88 15.99 -3.50 30.46
N LEU A 89 15.24 -3.37 31.55
CA LEU A 89 14.72 -2.11 32.06
C LEU A 89 15.21 -1.90 33.50
N LEU A 90 16.07 -0.90 33.69
CA LEU A 90 16.53 -0.48 35.00
C LEU A 90 15.55 0.55 35.59
N HIS A 91 14.59 0.13 36.40
CA HIS A 91 13.67 1.07 37.05
C HIS A 91 14.10 1.43 38.47
N LYS A 92 13.89 2.69 38.85
CA LYS A 92 13.89 3.14 40.25
C LYS A 92 12.51 3.70 40.55
N ASN A 93 11.82 3.16 41.55
CA ASN A 93 10.46 3.57 41.95
C ASN A 93 9.44 3.58 40.79
N PHE A 94 9.44 2.54 39.95
CA PHE A 94 8.53 2.37 38.79
C PHE A 94 8.59 3.46 37.71
N ASN A 95 9.53 4.40 37.80
CA ASN A 95 9.76 5.41 36.78
C ASN A 95 10.87 4.96 35.82
N VAL A 96 10.54 4.89 34.53
CA VAL A 96 11.47 4.56 33.45
C VAL A 96 12.23 5.83 33.07
N MET A 97 13.45 5.97 33.56
CA MET A 97 14.30 7.12 33.24
C MET A 97 14.87 7.01 31.81
N PRO A 98 15.11 8.13 31.10
CA PRO A 98 15.90 8.09 29.87
C PRO A 98 17.24 7.37 30.10
N GLY A 99 17.59 6.40 29.25
CA GLY A 99 18.79 5.58 29.39
C GLY A 99 18.66 4.33 30.28
N SER A 100 17.51 4.12 30.93
CA SER A 100 17.24 2.88 31.70
C SER A 100 16.96 1.64 30.84
N ILE A 101 16.67 1.83 29.56
CA ILE A 101 16.35 0.77 28.61
C ILE A 101 17.63 0.37 27.89
N LYS A 102 18.06 -0.88 28.07
CA LYS A 102 19.19 -1.46 27.33
C LYS A 102 18.70 -2.62 26.48
N ILE A 103 19.12 -2.66 25.23
CA ILE A 103 18.92 -3.79 24.33
C ILE A 103 20.12 -4.72 24.46
N ILE A 104 19.87 -6.00 24.71
CA ILE A 104 20.90 -7.04 24.75
C ILE A 104 20.67 -7.97 23.56
N HIS A 105 21.59 -7.93 22.60
CA HIS A 105 21.60 -8.84 21.47
C HIS A 105 22.24 -10.17 21.88
N LEU A 106 21.58 -11.28 21.55
CA LEU A 106 22.14 -12.61 21.74
C LEU A 106 22.97 -12.99 20.50
N PRO A 107 24.09 -13.71 20.67
CA PRO A 107 24.90 -14.16 19.55
C PRO A 107 24.08 -15.10 18.66
N ILE A 108 24.04 -14.77 17.36
CA ILE A 108 23.42 -15.64 16.36
C ILE A 108 24.46 -16.68 15.94
N ASN A 109 24.44 -17.86 16.56
CA ASN A 109 25.12 -19.02 15.99
C ASN A 109 24.44 -19.34 14.66
N ARG A 110 25.02 -18.86 13.55
CA ARG A 110 24.55 -19.10 12.18
C ARG A 110 24.77 -20.58 11.81
N HIS A 111 24.05 -21.49 12.45
CA HIS A 111 23.84 -22.81 11.85
C HIS A 111 22.94 -22.61 10.63
N LYS A 112 23.55 -22.86 9.47
CA LYS A 112 23.00 -22.74 8.12
C LYS A 112 21.58 -23.32 8.05
N GLY A 113 20.59 -22.45 7.87
CA GLY A 113 19.20 -22.86 7.73
C GLY A 113 18.20 -21.74 7.85
N VAL A 114 18.60 -20.47 7.61
CA VAL A 114 17.60 -19.44 7.33
C VAL A 114 16.94 -19.86 6.02
N LEU A 115 15.71 -20.36 6.10
CA LEU A 115 14.85 -20.60 4.95
C LEU A 115 14.62 -19.24 4.28
N THR A 116 15.55 -18.84 3.42
CA THR A 116 15.30 -17.84 2.40
C THR A 116 14.25 -18.49 1.50
N MET A 117 12.98 -18.16 1.70
CA MET A 117 11.97 -18.50 0.70
C MET A 117 12.51 -18.01 -0.64
N SER A 118 12.58 -18.90 -1.63
CA SER A 118 12.97 -18.52 -2.98
C SER A 118 12.07 -17.38 -3.44
N ASN A 119 12.65 -16.43 -4.19
CA ASN A 119 11.94 -15.26 -4.72
C ASN A 119 10.64 -15.64 -5.47
N GLU A 120 10.57 -16.86 -5.99
CA GLU A 120 9.43 -17.46 -6.67
C GLU A 120 8.13 -17.41 -5.86
N TYR A 121 8.17 -17.72 -4.56
CA TYR A 121 6.95 -17.74 -3.73
C TYR A 121 6.41 -16.35 -3.43
N GLU A 122 7.23 -15.32 -3.48
CA GLU A 122 6.82 -13.95 -3.15
C GLU A 122 5.98 -13.33 -4.26
N TYR A 123 6.32 -13.60 -5.51
CA TYR A 123 5.49 -13.20 -6.65
C TYR A 123 4.12 -13.85 -6.59
N VAL A 124 4.05 -15.13 -6.18
CA VAL A 124 2.76 -15.83 -6.00
C VAL A 124 1.87 -15.12 -4.98
N TYR A 125 2.43 -14.71 -3.83
CA TYR A 125 1.64 -13.96 -2.82
C TYR A 125 1.19 -12.60 -3.32
N VAL A 126 2.04 -11.86 -4.03
CA VAL A 126 1.67 -10.57 -4.64
C VAL A 126 0.53 -10.76 -5.64
N ILE A 127 0.61 -11.78 -6.51
CA ILE A 127 -0.45 -12.10 -7.47
C ILE A 127 -1.76 -12.43 -6.76
N ILE A 128 -1.73 -13.27 -5.71
CA ILE A 128 -2.94 -13.61 -4.93
C ILE A 128 -3.56 -12.37 -4.29
N ILE A 129 -2.75 -11.49 -3.68
CA ILE A 129 -3.23 -10.25 -3.06
C ILE A 129 -3.86 -9.33 -4.11
N VAL A 130 -3.24 -9.20 -5.28
CA VAL A 130 -3.75 -8.40 -6.39
C VAL A 130 -5.07 -8.96 -6.91
N LEU A 131 -5.17 -10.27 -7.13
CA LEU A 131 -6.41 -10.94 -7.55
C LEU A 131 -7.54 -10.77 -6.51
N LEU A 132 -7.23 -10.93 -5.23
CA LEU A 132 -8.19 -10.72 -4.15
C LEU A 132 -8.68 -9.26 -4.15
N PHE A 133 -7.76 -8.31 -4.28
CA PHE A 133 -8.09 -6.89 -4.40
C PHE A 133 -9.00 -6.63 -5.60
N VAL A 134 -8.68 -7.18 -6.78
CA VAL A 134 -9.48 -7.07 -8.01
C VAL A 134 -10.90 -7.59 -7.80
N VAL A 135 -11.06 -8.79 -7.24
CA VAL A 135 -12.37 -9.43 -7.03
C VAL A 135 -13.21 -8.65 -6.04
N LEU A 136 -12.66 -8.35 -4.85
CA LEU A 136 -13.37 -7.58 -3.81
C LEU A 136 -13.80 -6.22 -4.35
N ARG A 137 -12.95 -5.61 -5.17
CA ARG A 137 -13.17 -4.29 -5.71
C ARG A 137 -14.23 -4.26 -6.80
N THR A 138 -14.20 -5.20 -7.72
CA THR A 138 -15.21 -5.36 -8.78
C THR A 138 -16.59 -5.55 -8.16
N ARG A 139 -16.72 -6.44 -7.16
CA ARG A 139 -18.00 -6.65 -6.44
C ARG A 139 -18.50 -5.35 -5.78
N SER A 140 -17.60 -4.57 -5.18
CA SER A 140 -17.95 -3.30 -4.55
C SER A 140 -18.31 -2.19 -5.55
N GLN A 141 -17.78 -2.23 -6.76
CA GLN A 141 -18.12 -1.27 -7.82
C GLN A 141 -19.52 -1.54 -8.38
N MET A 142 -19.88 -2.81 -8.61
CA MET A 142 -21.14 -3.19 -9.26
C MET A 142 -22.39 -2.86 -8.43
N ARG A 143 -22.33 -3.03 -7.10
CA ARG A 143 -23.48 -2.85 -6.19
C ARG A 143 -23.86 -1.38 -5.94
N GLY A 144 -23.02 -0.43 -6.35
CA GLY A 144 -23.16 0.96 -5.93
C GLY A 144 -22.89 1.14 -4.42
N ARG A 145 -22.68 2.38 -4.00
CA ARG A 145 -22.24 2.68 -2.62
C ARG A 145 -22.97 3.91 -2.11
N ARG A 146 -23.17 3.99 -0.79
CA ARG A 146 -23.67 5.23 -0.16
C ARG A 146 -22.78 6.39 -0.56
N ALA A 147 -23.40 7.43 -1.11
CA ALA A 147 -22.71 8.61 -1.58
C ALA A 147 -22.44 9.56 -0.40
N ASP A 148 -21.16 9.82 -0.16
CA ASP A 148 -20.68 10.93 0.64
C ASP A 148 -19.44 11.50 -0.07
N THR A 149 -19.09 12.74 0.21
CA THR A 149 -17.96 13.39 -0.46
C THR A 149 -16.67 12.60 -0.26
N ARG A 150 -16.44 12.09 0.96
CA ARG A 150 -15.27 11.28 1.27
C ARG A 150 -15.20 10.00 0.44
N ARG A 151 -16.24 9.14 0.39
CA ARG A 151 -16.18 7.85 -0.33
C ARG A 151 -16.21 8.02 -1.84
N ILE A 152 -16.78 9.12 -2.35
CA ILE A 152 -16.72 9.45 -3.79
C ILE A 152 -15.25 9.60 -4.21
N PHE A 153 -14.44 10.37 -3.46
CA PHE A 153 -13.05 10.65 -3.83
C PHE A 153 -12.03 9.64 -3.30
N THR A 154 -12.26 9.02 -2.14
CA THR A 154 -11.25 8.14 -1.47
C THR A 154 -10.68 7.09 -2.41
N ARG A 155 -11.54 6.45 -3.20
CA ARG A 155 -11.14 5.30 -4.02
C ARG A 155 -10.41 5.72 -5.29
N PRO A 156 -10.93 6.67 -6.10
CA PRO A 156 -10.17 7.27 -7.20
C PRO A 156 -8.82 7.87 -6.77
N VAL A 157 -8.75 8.52 -5.60
CA VAL A 157 -7.49 9.04 -5.05
C VAL A 157 -6.52 7.91 -4.71
N LEU A 158 -7.00 6.83 -4.08
CA LEU A 158 -6.17 5.65 -3.83
C LEU A 158 -5.63 5.06 -5.13
N TYR A 159 -6.43 5.01 -6.19
CA TYR A 159 -5.98 4.53 -7.50
C TYR A 159 -4.96 5.46 -8.14
N GLY A 160 -5.17 6.77 -8.07
CA GLY A 160 -4.17 7.75 -8.49
C GLY A 160 -2.86 7.58 -7.73
N PHE A 161 -2.91 7.35 -6.42
CA PHE A 161 -1.72 7.09 -5.60
C PHE A 161 -1.01 5.79 -6.01
N LEU A 162 -1.75 4.69 -6.21
CA LEU A 162 -1.19 3.42 -6.67
C LEU A 162 -0.55 3.56 -8.07
N THR A 163 -1.18 4.32 -8.97
CA THR A 163 -0.62 4.66 -10.27
C THR A 163 0.67 5.47 -10.12
N LEU A 164 0.67 6.54 -9.33
CA LEU A 164 1.88 7.35 -9.11
C LEU A 164 3.01 6.54 -8.45
N PHE A 165 2.68 5.61 -7.56
CA PHE A 165 3.67 4.70 -6.97
C PHE A 165 4.33 3.81 -8.04
N LEU A 166 3.54 3.25 -8.96
CA LEU A 166 4.09 2.46 -10.08
C LEU A 166 4.83 3.33 -11.12
N LEU A 167 4.43 4.58 -11.31
CA LEU A 167 5.15 5.50 -12.19
C LEU A 167 6.45 6.01 -11.56
N ALA A 168 6.54 6.08 -10.23
CA ALA A 168 7.74 6.51 -9.51
C ALA A 168 8.89 5.49 -9.61
N ILE A 169 8.58 4.23 -9.93
CA ILE A 169 9.57 3.19 -10.23
C ILE A 169 9.92 3.12 -11.72
N THR A 170 9.29 3.95 -12.56
CA THR A 170 9.59 4.02 -13.99
C THR A 170 10.96 4.69 -14.20
N PRO A 171 11.85 4.11 -15.04
CA PRO A 171 13.25 4.56 -15.13
C PRO A 171 13.48 5.85 -15.94
N SER A 172 12.44 6.45 -16.53
CA SER A 172 12.56 7.66 -17.37
C SER A 172 11.70 8.79 -16.84
N ALA A 173 12.34 9.95 -16.66
CA ALA A 173 11.66 11.19 -16.28
C ALA A 173 10.73 11.68 -17.39
N GLU A 174 11.10 11.49 -18.66
CA GLU A 174 10.30 11.84 -19.83
C GLU A 174 9.00 11.04 -19.86
N LEU A 175 9.08 9.72 -19.64
CA LEU A 175 7.89 8.87 -19.57
C LEU A 175 6.99 9.27 -18.40
N LEU A 176 7.58 9.63 -17.24
CA LEU A 176 6.81 10.16 -16.12
C LEU A 176 6.06 11.44 -16.52
N VAL A 177 6.71 12.38 -17.21
CA VAL A 177 6.06 13.62 -17.70
C VAL A 177 4.92 13.30 -18.66
N PHE A 178 5.13 12.41 -19.64
CA PHE A 178 4.07 12.02 -20.58
C PHE A 178 2.91 11.31 -19.87
N ALA A 179 3.20 10.43 -18.92
CA ALA A 179 2.18 9.76 -18.11
C ALA A 179 1.35 10.78 -17.31
N LEU A 180 1.99 11.78 -16.68
CA LEU A 180 1.28 12.86 -15.98
C LEU A 180 0.39 13.67 -16.92
N LEU A 181 0.86 14.01 -18.13
CA LEU A 181 0.05 14.69 -19.15
C LEU A 181 -1.16 13.84 -19.55
N PHE A 182 -0.97 12.54 -19.79
CA PHE A 182 -2.07 11.61 -20.08
C PHE A 182 -3.04 11.49 -18.91
N GLY A 183 -2.58 11.54 -17.67
CA GLY A 183 -3.42 11.61 -16.48
C GLY A 183 -4.29 12.88 -16.45
N ILE A 184 -3.74 14.04 -16.83
CA ILE A 184 -4.51 15.29 -16.95
C ILE A 184 -5.56 15.20 -18.06
N ILE A 185 -5.19 14.68 -19.24
CA ILE A 185 -6.12 14.47 -20.36
C ILE A 185 -7.25 13.52 -19.92
N GLY A 186 -6.89 12.39 -19.31
CA GLY A 186 -7.83 11.43 -18.75
C GLY A 186 -8.77 12.07 -17.73
N TYR A 187 -8.27 12.93 -16.85
CA TYR A 187 -9.09 13.68 -15.91
C TYR A 187 -10.11 14.58 -16.60
N ILE A 188 -9.68 15.38 -17.58
CA ILE A 188 -10.57 16.26 -18.34
C ILE A 188 -11.67 15.42 -19.02
N ILE A 189 -11.29 14.33 -19.68
CA ILE A 189 -12.22 13.42 -20.33
C ILE A 189 -13.17 12.80 -19.31
N GLY A 190 -12.68 12.30 -18.17
CA GLY A 190 -13.50 11.71 -17.12
C GLY A 190 -14.54 12.67 -16.53
N THR A 191 -14.24 13.98 -16.47
CA THR A 191 -15.22 14.98 -16.01
C THR A 191 -16.35 15.22 -17.02
N LYS A 192 -16.10 15.01 -18.31
CA LYS A 192 -17.06 15.24 -19.41
C LYS A 192 -17.79 13.97 -19.85
N LEU A 193 -17.11 12.83 -19.87
CA LEU A 193 -17.58 11.53 -20.36
C LEU A 193 -18.02 10.56 -19.26
N GLY A 194 -18.35 11.05 -18.07
CA GLY A 194 -18.91 10.25 -16.96
C GLY A 194 -20.30 9.65 -17.23
N VAL A 195 -20.67 9.42 -18.49
CA VAL A 195 -22.03 9.11 -18.99
C VAL A 195 -22.62 7.85 -18.34
N LYS A 196 -21.78 6.89 -17.94
CA LYS A 196 -22.23 5.64 -17.30
C LYS A 196 -22.28 5.71 -15.77
N SER A 197 -21.73 6.77 -15.17
CA SER A 197 -21.83 6.98 -13.73
C SER A 197 -23.25 7.39 -13.36
N LYS A 198 -23.73 6.92 -12.21
CA LYS A 198 -25.10 7.18 -11.75
C LYS A 198 -25.09 7.59 -10.29
N VAL A 199 -25.91 8.59 -9.96
CA VAL A 199 -26.32 8.89 -8.59
C VAL A 199 -27.82 8.62 -8.51
N PHE A 200 -28.26 7.87 -7.51
CA PHE A 200 -29.65 7.45 -7.37
C PHE A 200 -30.01 7.32 -5.89
N GLU A 201 -31.28 7.51 -5.56
CA GLU A 201 -31.79 7.26 -4.21
C GLU A 201 -32.34 5.83 -4.10
N LYS A 202 -32.05 5.17 -2.98
CA LYS A 202 -32.61 3.87 -2.65
C LYS A 202 -32.72 3.74 -1.13
N ASP A 203 -33.91 3.39 -0.65
CA ASP A 203 -34.22 3.22 0.78
C ASP A 203 -33.91 4.50 1.61
N GLY A 204 -34.24 5.68 1.07
CA GLY A 204 -33.95 6.97 1.70
C GLY A 204 -32.47 7.36 1.74
N VAL A 205 -31.61 6.64 1.00
CA VAL A 205 -30.16 6.88 0.98
C VAL A 205 -29.67 7.14 -0.44
N ILE A 206 -29.03 8.29 -0.64
CA ILE A 206 -28.36 8.61 -1.90
C ILE A 206 -27.15 7.68 -2.07
N ARG A 207 -27.12 6.99 -3.20
CA ARG A 207 -26.05 6.08 -3.63
C ARG A 207 -25.41 6.57 -4.92
N SER A 208 -24.15 6.21 -5.12
CA SER A 208 -23.40 6.47 -6.34
C SER A 208 -22.74 5.21 -6.89
N LYS A 209 -22.63 5.16 -8.21
CA LYS A 209 -21.97 4.12 -8.99
C LYS A 209 -21.12 4.79 -10.08
N GLY A 210 -19.85 4.41 -10.16
CA GLY A 210 -18.97 4.84 -11.26
C GLY A 210 -19.05 3.90 -12.45
N SER A 211 -18.36 4.26 -13.52
CA SER A 211 -18.17 3.45 -14.72
C SER A 211 -17.42 2.18 -14.39
N ASN A 212 -17.93 1.05 -14.87
CA ASN A 212 -17.23 -0.23 -14.72
C ASN A 212 -16.12 -0.34 -15.77
N GLU A 213 -16.33 0.23 -16.95
CA GLU A 213 -15.44 0.18 -18.09
C GLU A 213 -14.12 0.89 -17.78
N VAL A 214 -14.17 2.12 -17.29
CA VAL A 214 -12.96 2.87 -16.91
C VAL A 214 -12.22 2.15 -15.78
N PHE A 215 -12.95 1.58 -14.82
CA PHE A 215 -12.35 0.80 -13.75
C PHE A 215 -11.67 -0.48 -14.27
N PHE A 216 -12.28 -1.19 -15.23
CA PHE A 216 -11.69 -2.39 -15.82
C PHE A 216 -10.46 -2.07 -16.69
N ILE A 217 -10.47 -0.94 -17.41
CA ILE A 217 -9.29 -0.46 -18.13
C ILE A 217 -8.15 -0.19 -17.14
N TRP A 218 -8.43 0.54 -16.06
CA TRP A 218 -7.40 0.85 -15.05
C TRP A 218 -6.86 -0.41 -14.38
N ILE A 219 -7.72 -1.33 -13.98
CA ILE A 219 -7.26 -2.54 -13.27
C ILE A 219 -6.55 -3.51 -14.20
N GLY A 220 -6.97 -3.60 -15.47
CA GLY A 220 -6.28 -4.37 -16.49
C GLY A 220 -4.89 -3.80 -16.75
N ALA A 221 -4.76 -2.48 -16.90
CA ALA A 221 -3.47 -1.81 -17.04
C ALA A 221 -2.59 -2.00 -15.80
N PHE A 222 -3.16 -1.91 -14.59
CA PHE A 222 -2.44 -2.11 -13.33
C PHE A 222 -1.90 -3.54 -13.20
N VAL A 223 -2.72 -4.55 -13.47
CA VAL A 223 -2.30 -5.95 -13.45
C VAL A 223 -1.25 -6.21 -14.53
N LEU A 224 -1.46 -5.71 -15.75
CA LEU A 224 -0.51 -5.85 -16.84
C LEU A 224 0.83 -5.21 -16.49
N ARG A 225 0.83 -4.04 -15.84
CA ARG A 225 2.05 -3.36 -15.39
C ARG A 225 2.84 -4.19 -14.37
N LEU A 226 2.14 -4.85 -13.44
CA LEU A 226 2.75 -5.77 -12.49
C LEU A 226 3.30 -7.02 -13.17
N LEU A 227 2.58 -7.57 -14.16
CA LEU A 227 3.06 -8.73 -14.92
C LEU A 227 4.33 -8.39 -15.70
N ILE A 228 4.36 -7.23 -16.37
CA ILE A 228 5.56 -6.74 -17.08
C ILE A 228 6.74 -6.62 -16.11
N GLU A 229 6.52 -6.10 -14.90
CA GLU A 229 7.59 -6.01 -13.88
C GLU A 229 8.16 -7.38 -13.48
N ILE A 230 7.33 -8.41 -13.48
CA ILE A 230 7.72 -9.77 -13.10
C ILE A 230 8.39 -10.50 -14.27
N THR A 231 7.86 -10.36 -15.48
CA THR A 231 8.30 -11.13 -16.66
C THR A 231 9.42 -10.44 -17.43
N LEU A 232 9.49 -9.11 -17.38
CA LEU A 232 10.46 -8.28 -18.09
C LEU A 232 11.14 -7.29 -17.12
N PRO A 233 11.79 -7.78 -16.05
CA PRO A 233 12.39 -6.91 -15.05
C PRO A 233 13.45 -6.02 -15.72
N LEU A 234 13.25 -4.71 -15.61
CA LEU A 234 14.26 -3.75 -16.07
C LEU A 234 15.49 -3.84 -15.15
N PRO A 235 16.71 -3.73 -15.70
CA PRO A 235 17.92 -3.76 -14.88
C PRO A 235 17.85 -2.64 -13.83
N ALA A 236 17.95 -3.02 -12.56
CA ALA A 236 17.79 -2.12 -11.40
C ALA A 236 18.77 -0.94 -11.35
N THR A 237 19.75 -0.93 -12.25
CA THR A 237 20.85 0.03 -12.29
C THR A 237 21.37 0.17 -13.72
N SER A 238 20.68 0.93 -14.56
CA SER A 238 21.38 1.64 -15.62
C SER A 238 21.24 3.13 -15.33
N ALA A 239 22.31 3.71 -14.77
CA ALA A 239 22.46 5.17 -14.64
C ALA A 239 22.51 5.89 -16.00
N ALA A 240 22.51 5.12 -17.10
CA ALA A 240 22.36 5.64 -18.44
C ALA A 240 20.92 6.12 -18.67
N PRO A 241 20.72 7.35 -19.16
CA PRO A 241 19.40 7.82 -19.53
C PRO A 241 18.81 6.91 -20.61
N VAL A 242 17.59 6.41 -20.38
CA VAL A 242 16.86 5.65 -21.39
C VAL A 242 16.45 6.62 -22.50
N LEU A 243 17.08 6.51 -23.67
CA LEU A 243 16.77 7.38 -24.80
C LEU A 243 15.34 7.15 -25.31
N LEU A 244 14.70 8.20 -25.83
CA LEU A 244 13.33 8.14 -26.36
C LEU A 244 13.16 7.07 -27.46
N SER A 245 14.22 6.81 -28.24
CA SER A 245 14.25 5.75 -29.26
C SER A 245 14.10 4.34 -28.70
N SER A 246 14.42 4.12 -27.42
CA SER A 246 14.19 2.83 -26.75
C SER A 246 12.71 2.51 -26.61
N TYR A 247 11.87 3.55 -26.57
CA TYR A 247 10.42 3.44 -26.43
C TYR A 247 9.67 3.28 -27.75
N THR A 248 10.34 3.39 -28.90
CA THR A 248 9.69 3.22 -30.22
C THR A 248 9.86 1.81 -30.80
N ASN A 249 10.73 0.98 -30.23
CA ASN A 249 10.95 -0.39 -30.67
C ASN A 249 9.97 -1.35 -29.98
N PRO A 250 8.99 -1.95 -30.69
CA PRO A 250 8.00 -2.85 -30.09
C PRO A 250 8.61 -4.16 -29.56
N ALA A 251 9.84 -4.50 -29.95
CA ALA A 251 10.58 -5.62 -29.39
C ALA A 251 11.23 -5.30 -28.03
N SER A 252 11.28 -4.03 -27.61
CA SER A 252 11.87 -3.63 -26.33
C SER A 252 10.86 -3.73 -25.19
N ALA A 253 11.33 -4.08 -23.99
CA ALA A 253 10.49 -4.00 -22.78
C ALA A 253 10.00 -2.55 -22.56
N TYR A 254 10.87 -1.56 -22.78
CA TYR A 254 10.57 -0.13 -22.59
C TYR A 254 9.33 0.33 -23.35
N PHE A 255 9.12 -0.13 -24.59
CA PHE A 255 7.92 0.17 -25.37
C PHE A 255 6.64 -0.26 -24.63
N TRP A 256 6.62 -1.48 -24.09
CA TRP A 256 5.47 -2.00 -23.36
C TRP A 256 5.25 -1.28 -22.03
N TYR A 257 6.33 -0.95 -21.31
CA TYR A 257 6.26 -0.08 -20.12
C TYR A 257 5.60 1.25 -20.46
N MET A 258 6.01 1.92 -21.53
CA MET A 258 5.42 3.20 -21.94
C MET A 258 3.92 3.06 -22.22
N ILE A 259 3.50 2.12 -23.07
CA ILE A 259 2.09 1.98 -23.41
C ILE A 259 1.24 1.75 -22.17
N VAL A 260 1.68 0.86 -21.29
CA VAL A 260 0.94 0.51 -20.09
C VAL A 260 0.94 1.64 -19.08
N ASP A 261 2.05 2.35 -18.88
CA ASP A 261 2.14 3.49 -17.97
C ASP A 261 1.26 4.66 -18.44
N LEU A 262 1.24 4.95 -19.75
CA LEU A 262 0.35 5.96 -20.33
C LEU A 262 -1.13 5.58 -20.15
N LEU A 263 -1.49 4.31 -20.43
CA LEU A 263 -2.85 3.81 -20.25
C LEU A 263 -3.28 3.82 -18.77
N LEU A 264 -2.38 3.44 -17.88
CA LEU A 264 -2.59 3.42 -16.44
C LEU A 264 -2.81 4.85 -15.90
N ALA A 265 -1.97 5.80 -16.31
CA ALA A 265 -2.10 7.20 -15.92
C ALA A 265 -3.39 7.83 -16.48
N PHE A 266 -3.67 7.61 -17.75
CA PHE A 266 -4.88 8.08 -18.42
C PHE A 266 -6.15 7.59 -17.71
N SER A 267 -6.25 6.28 -17.48
CA SER A 267 -7.42 5.68 -16.83
C SER A 267 -7.56 6.08 -15.35
N ALA A 268 -6.45 6.27 -14.63
CA ALA A 268 -6.47 6.84 -13.27
C ALA A 268 -7.01 8.27 -13.27
N GLY A 269 -6.56 9.08 -14.23
CA GLY A 269 -7.09 10.41 -14.50
C GLY A 269 -8.60 10.37 -14.74
N MET A 270 -9.07 9.49 -15.63
CA MET A 270 -10.49 9.33 -15.90
C MET A 270 -11.31 8.98 -14.65
N LEU A 271 -10.82 8.07 -13.79
CA LEU A 271 -11.49 7.72 -12.53
C LEU A 271 -11.59 8.92 -11.58
N LEU A 272 -10.55 9.75 -11.49
CA LEU A 272 -10.57 11.00 -10.71
C LEU A 272 -11.53 12.04 -11.30
N GLY A 273 -11.54 12.19 -12.62
CA GLY A 273 -12.46 13.07 -13.34
C GLY A 273 -13.92 12.65 -13.14
N GLU A 274 -14.19 11.35 -13.23
CA GLU A 274 -15.50 10.77 -12.97
C GLU A 274 -15.94 11.01 -11.51
N ALA A 275 -15.03 10.89 -10.55
CA ALA A 275 -15.32 11.20 -9.14
C ALA A 275 -15.85 12.64 -8.97
N ARG A 276 -15.25 13.61 -9.67
CA ARG A 276 -15.72 15.00 -9.68
C ARG A 276 -17.08 15.12 -10.35
N HIS A 277 -17.33 14.41 -11.44
CA HIS A 277 -18.63 14.38 -12.10
C HIS A 277 -19.73 13.84 -11.18
N ILE A 278 -19.50 12.67 -10.55
CA ILE A 278 -20.40 12.06 -9.56
C ILE A 278 -20.66 13.01 -8.39
N TYR A 279 -19.63 13.71 -7.92
CA TYR A 279 -19.78 14.67 -6.83
C TYR A 279 -20.73 15.82 -7.19
N ARG A 280 -20.69 16.34 -8.42
CA ARG A 280 -21.63 17.37 -8.90
C ARG A 280 -23.07 16.83 -8.90
N MET A 281 -23.28 15.64 -9.45
CA MET A 281 -24.60 14.99 -9.43
C MET A 281 -25.11 14.78 -7.99
N TYR A 282 -24.25 14.29 -7.10
CA TYR A 282 -24.57 14.10 -5.69
C TYR A 282 -24.97 15.40 -5.00
N LYS A 283 -24.26 16.51 -5.27
CA LYS A 283 -24.63 17.83 -4.72
C LYS A 283 -26.01 18.29 -5.19
N ASN A 284 -26.32 18.09 -6.48
CA ASN A 284 -27.61 18.49 -7.05
C ASN A 284 -28.77 17.69 -6.43
N VAL A 285 -28.64 16.35 -6.34
CA VAL A 285 -29.65 15.49 -5.71
C VAL A 285 -29.82 15.83 -4.22
N LYS A 286 -28.72 16.09 -3.50
CA LYS A 286 -28.78 16.46 -2.09
C LYS A 286 -29.44 17.82 -1.85
N ALA A 287 -29.27 18.77 -2.76
CA ALA A 287 -29.88 20.10 -2.64
C ALA A 287 -31.40 20.06 -2.92
N ASN A 288 -31.86 19.14 -3.78
CA ASN A 288 -33.25 19.01 -4.20
C ASN A 288 -33.81 17.60 -3.92
N PRO A 289 -34.10 17.24 -2.65
CA PRO A 289 -34.54 15.90 -2.26
C PRO A 289 -35.98 15.53 -2.66
N LYS A 290 -36.65 16.32 -3.51
CA LYS A 290 -38.07 16.15 -3.89
C LYS A 290 -38.29 15.81 -5.37
N GLY A 291 -37.25 15.33 -6.06
CA GLY A 291 -37.32 14.86 -7.45
C GLY A 291 -37.37 13.34 -7.54
#